data_AF-A0A662GYP5-F1
#
_entry.id   AF-A0A662GYP5-F1
#
_cell.length_a   1.000
_cell.length_b   1.000
_cell.length_c   1.000
_cell.angle_alpha   90.00
_cell.angle_beta   90.00
_cell.angle_gamma   90.00
#
_symmetry.space_group_name_H-M   'P 1'
#
loop_
_entity.id
_entity.type
_entity.pdbx_description
1 polymer ?
#
loop_
_entity_poly.entity_id
_entity_poly.type
_entity_poly.pdbx_seq_one_letter_code
_entity_poly.pdbx_strand_id
1 'polypeptide(L)'
;MKCEICEEESQIINICKICGRRACPLDFDENKRICLVCSAALCEVCGNFLSIGYCKKCERLICEDCSVKIGAEYICRECMRYSDEKR
;
A
#
# COMPACT_ATOMS: atom_id res chain seq x y z
N MET A 1 -8.47 -21.04 14.70
CA MET A 1 -7.51 -21.06 13.57
C MET A 1 -6.45 -20.00 13.83
N LYS A 2 -5.24 -20.12 13.27
CA LYS A 2 -4.13 -19.19 13.56
C LYS A 2 -4.12 -18.00 12.58
N CYS A 3 -3.92 -16.79 13.07
CA CYS A 3 -3.66 -15.60 12.24
C CYS A 3 -2.27 -15.69 11.61
N GLU A 4 -2.12 -15.34 10.33
CA GLU A 4 -0.82 -15.34 9.63
C GLU A 4 -0.03 -14.03 9.81
N ILE A 5 -0.53 -13.09 10.63
CA ILE A 5 0.12 -11.80 10.93
C ILE A 5 0.63 -11.78 12.37
N CYS A 6 -0.27 -11.82 13.36
CA CYS A 6 0.12 -11.83 14.77
C CYS A 6 0.40 -13.21 15.35
N GLU A 7 0.16 -14.29 14.59
CA GLU A 7 0.31 -15.67 15.06
C GLU A 7 -0.62 -16.10 16.21
N GLU A 8 -1.56 -15.26 16.63
CA GLU A 8 -2.52 -15.61 17.68
C GLU A 8 -3.65 -16.52 17.15
N GLU A 9 -4.23 -17.31 18.06
CA GLU A 9 -5.45 -18.05 17.76
C GLU A 9 -6.67 -17.12 17.69
N SER A 10 -7.50 -17.32 16.67
CA SER A 10 -8.77 -16.63 16.54
C SER A 10 -9.88 -17.57 16.08
N GLN A 11 -11.09 -17.29 16.56
CA GLN A 11 -12.31 -17.97 16.14
C GLN A 11 -12.78 -17.51 14.76
N ILE A 12 -12.48 -16.25 14.42
CA ILE A 12 -12.86 -15.62 13.15
C ILE A 12 -11.59 -15.37 12.34
N ILE A 13 -11.63 -15.70 11.06
CA ILE A 13 -10.53 -15.46 10.12
C ILE A 13 -11.10 -14.92 8.82
N ASN A 14 -10.51 -13.83 8.34
CA ASN A 14 -10.80 -13.22 7.06
C ASN A 14 -9.64 -13.43 6.08
N ILE A 15 -9.93 -13.57 4.79
CA ILE A 15 -8.93 -13.74 3.73
C ILE A 15 -8.71 -12.39 3.04
N CYS A 16 -7.47 -11.91 3.04
CA CYS A 16 -7.09 -10.67 2.36
C CYS A 16 -7.26 -10.81 0.85
N LYS A 17 -8.05 -9.91 0.23
CA LYS A 17 -8.27 -9.95 -1.23
C LYS A 17 -7.03 -9.62 -2.08
N ILE A 18 -5.97 -9.06 -1.47
CA ILE A 18 -4.72 -8.68 -2.17
C ILE A 18 -3.67 -9.79 -2.07
N CYS A 19 -3.30 -10.21 -0.85
CA CYS A 19 -2.20 -11.16 -0.65
C CYS A 19 -2.65 -12.59 -0.29
N GLY A 20 -3.94 -12.81 -0.05
CA GLY A 20 -4.48 -14.13 0.30
C GLY A 20 -4.23 -14.57 1.76
N ARG A 21 -3.50 -13.79 2.57
CA ARG A 21 -3.29 -14.11 3.99
C ARG A 21 -4.60 -14.21 4.77
N ARG A 22 -4.66 -15.16 5.69
CA ARG A 22 -5.65 -15.35 6.74
C ARG A 22 -5.32 -14.45 7.93
N ALA A 23 -6.15 -13.46 8.19
CA ALA A 23 -5.98 -12.51 9.28
C ALA A 23 -7.15 -12.59 10.26
N CYS A 24 -6.86 -12.47 11.55
CA CYS A 24 -7.89 -12.26 12.57
C CYS A 24 -8.51 -10.86 12.43
N PRO A 25 -9.66 -10.58 13.07
CA PRO A 25 -10.32 -9.28 12.97
C PRO A 25 -9.46 -8.09 13.44
N LEU A 26 -8.49 -8.32 14.32
CA LEU A 26 -7.56 -7.27 14.78
C LEU A 26 -6.54 -6.88 13.71
N ASP A 27 -6.19 -7.79 12.81
CA ASP A 27 -5.23 -7.59 11.72
C ASP A 27 -5.92 -7.42 10.35
N PHE A 28 -7.21 -7.11 10.34
CA PHE A 28 -8.01 -7.00 9.13
C PHE A 28 -8.76 -5.67 9.05
N ASP A 29 -8.61 -4.98 7.91
CA ASP A 29 -9.38 -3.80 7.54
C ASP A 29 -10.68 -4.26 6.86
N GLU A 30 -11.76 -4.32 7.63
CA GLU A 30 -13.09 -4.76 7.15
C GLU A 30 -13.63 -3.86 6.03
N ASN A 31 -13.39 -2.54 6.12
CA ASN A 31 -13.89 -1.58 5.13
C ASN A 31 -13.25 -1.82 3.76
N LYS A 32 -11.94 -2.10 3.72
CA LYS A 32 -11.22 -2.36 2.48
C LYS A 32 -11.18 -3.84 2.10
N ARG A 33 -11.59 -4.74 3.00
CA ARG A 33 -11.47 -6.20 2.91
C ARG A 33 -10.06 -6.71 2.63
N ILE A 34 -9.09 -6.17 3.35
CA ILE A 34 -7.67 -6.52 3.23
C ILE A 34 -7.05 -6.63 4.62
N CYS A 35 -5.93 -7.34 4.75
CA CYS A 35 -5.18 -7.29 6.00
C CYS A 35 -4.53 -5.92 6.23
N LEU A 36 -4.28 -5.58 7.50
CA LEU A 36 -3.65 -4.30 7.87
C LEU A 36 -2.28 -4.10 7.24
N VAL A 37 -1.50 -5.17 7.04
CA VAL A 37 -0.21 -5.12 6.33
C VAL A 37 -0.39 -4.62 4.89
N CYS A 38 -1.40 -5.14 4.16
CA CYS A 38 -1.69 -4.64 2.82
C CYS A 38 -2.24 -3.20 2.88
N SER A 39 -3.10 -2.88 3.87
CA SER A 39 -3.67 -1.53 4.02
C SER A 39 -2.57 -0.48 4.23
N ALA A 40 -1.56 -0.79 5.05
CA ALA A 40 -0.41 0.08 5.31
C ALA A 40 0.57 0.19 4.14
N ALA A 41 0.56 -0.77 3.21
CA ALA A 41 1.42 -0.79 2.02
C ALA A 41 0.71 -0.29 0.75
N LEU A 42 -0.51 0.23 0.85
CA LEU A 42 -1.20 0.82 -0.29
C LEU A 42 -0.51 2.11 -0.74
N CYS A 43 -0.58 2.38 -2.05
CA CYS A 43 -0.17 3.65 -2.60
C CYS A 43 -0.99 4.79 -1.96
N GLU A 44 -0.31 5.77 -1.39
CA GLU A 44 -0.93 6.93 -0.73
C GLU A 44 -1.47 7.97 -1.73
N VAL A 45 -1.23 7.78 -3.03
CA VAL A 45 -1.79 8.63 -4.10
C VAL A 45 -3.16 8.11 -4.55
N CYS A 46 -3.30 6.81 -4.81
CA CYS A 46 -4.54 6.25 -5.35
C CYS A 46 -5.30 5.31 -4.41
N GLY A 47 -4.66 4.75 -3.39
CA GLY A 47 -5.25 3.78 -2.47
C GLY A 47 -5.61 2.42 -3.08
N ASN A 48 -5.28 2.17 -4.36
CA ASN A 48 -5.77 1.00 -5.11
C ASN A 48 -4.74 -0.14 -5.24
N PHE A 49 -3.47 0.21 -5.37
CA PHE A 49 -2.38 -0.75 -5.61
C PHE A 49 -1.36 -0.73 -4.47
N LEU A 50 -0.67 -1.85 -4.26
CA LEU A 50 0.47 -1.89 -3.35
C LEU A 50 1.60 -0.99 -3.87
N SER A 51 2.31 -0.35 -2.95
CA SER A 51 3.45 0.50 -3.28
C SER A 51 4.64 -0.32 -3.73
N ILE A 52 5.35 0.18 -4.75
CA ILE A 52 6.62 -0.39 -5.23
C ILE A 52 7.84 0.35 -4.66
N GLY A 53 7.60 1.46 -3.95
CA GLY A 53 8.62 2.31 -3.35
C GLY A 53 8.02 3.60 -2.80
N TYR A 54 8.89 4.57 -2.51
CA TYR A 54 8.51 5.89 -2.03
C TYR A 54 8.88 6.97 -3.05
N CYS A 55 8.12 8.06 -3.07
CA CYS A 55 8.43 9.23 -3.88
C CYS A 55 9.67 9.93 -3.32
N LYS A 56 10.71 10.11 -4.13
CA LYS A 56 11.94 10.82 -3.72
C LYS A 56 11.69 12.24 -3.22
N LYS A 57 10.62 12.92 -3.68
CA LYS A 57 10.31 14.31 -3.33
C LYS A 57 9.41 14.48 -2.10
N CYS A 58 8.44 13.60 -1.89
CA CYS A 58 7.43 13.76 -0.84
C CYS A 58 7.26 12.52 0.06
N GLU A 59 8.10 11.52 -0.12
CA GLU A 59 8.23 10.31 0.72
C GLU A 59 7.00 9.39 0.78
N ARG A 60 5.88 9.80 0.17
CA ARG A 60 4.68 8.97 0.04
C ARG A 60 4.97 7.64 -0.66
N LEU A 61 4.34 6.58 -0.17
CA LEU A 61 4.27 5.26 -0.80
C LEU A 61 3.54 5.36 -2.13
N ILE A 62 4.17 4.86 -3.19
CA ILE A 62 3.70 5.03 -4.57
C ILE A 62 3.71 3.70 -5.32
N CYS A 63 2.66 3.44 -6.09
CA CYS A 63 2.60 2.32 -7.01
C CYS A 63 3.25 2.69 -8.36
N GLU A 64 3.38 1.68 -9.22
CA GLU A 64 3.91 1.83 -10.58
C GLU A 64 3.09 2.86 -11.39
N ASP A 65 1.76 2.77 -11.36
CA ASP A 65 0.88 3.66 -12.12
C ASP A 65 0.97 5.13 -11.70
N CYS A 66 1.14 5.38 -10.40
CA CYS A 66 1.17 6.73 -9.84
C CYS A 66 2.57 7.37 -9.85
N SER A 67 3.57 6.69 -10.42
CA SER A 67 4.96 7.15 -10.40
C SER A 67 5.62 7.13 -11.77
N VAL A 68 6.75 7.82 -11.84
CA VAL A 68 7.69 7.78 -12.96
C VAL A 68 9.05 7.44 -12.37
N LYS A 69 9.75 6.50 -13.00
CA LYS A 69 11.11 6.13 -12.62
C LYS A 69 12.12 7.02 -13.34
N ILE A 70 12.99 7.68 -12.58
CA ILE A 70 14.10 8.51 -13.09
C ILE A 70 15.39 7.94 -12.52
N GLY A 71 16.16 7.24 -13.37
CA GLY A 71 17.33 6.47 -12.91
C GLY A 71 16.91 5.37 -11.92
N ALA A 72 17.47 5.41 -10.71
CA ALA A 72 17.14 4.48 -9.63
C ALA A 72 16.00 4.98 -8.72
N GLU A 73 15.51 6.20 -8.93
CA GLU A 73 14.55 6.86 -8.06
C GLU A 73 13.13 6.83 -8.65
N TYR A 74 12.12 6.86 -7.78
CA TYR A 74 10.72 7.01 -8.16
C TYR A 74 10.21 8.40 -7.76
N ILE A 75 9.47 9.07 -8.65
CA ILE A 75 8.80 10.35 -8.36
C ILE A 75 7.31 10.20 -8.68
N CYS A 76 6.43 10.59 -7.75
CA CYS A 76 5.00 10.57 -7.99
C CYS A 76 4.59 11.59 -9.06
N ARG A 77 3.52 11.29 -9.81
CA ARG A 77 3.02 12.16 -10.88
C ARG A 77 2.60 13.55 -10.39
N GLU A 78 2.13 13.65 -9.15
CA GLU A 78 1.80 14.94 -8.53
C GLU A 78 3.05 15.82 -8.40
N CYS A 79 4.13 15.30 -7.84
CA CYS A 79 5.40 16.05 -7.71
C CYS A 79 6.13 16.28 -9.04
N MET A 80 5.78 15.55 -10.10
CA MET A 80 6.24 15.85 -11.46
C MET A 80 5.51 17.07 -12.03
N ARG A 81 4.18 17.15 -11.87
CA ARG A 81 3.39 18.29 -12.35
C ARG A 81 3.83 19.62 -11.75
N TYR A 82 4.16 19.65 -10.45
CA TYR A 82 4.65 20.88 -9.79
C TYR A 82 6.04 21.34 -10.27
N SER A 83 6.79 20.54 -11.04
CA SER A 83 8.12 20.94 -11.55
C SER A 83 8.08 21.76 -12.84
N ASP A 84 6.96 21.75 -13.58
CA ASP A 84 6.89 22.32 -14.93
C ASP A 84 6.40 23.78 -14.95
N GLU A 85 5.82 24.30 -13.86
CA GLU A 85 5.31 25.69 -13.80
C GLU A 85 6.40 26.76 -13.54
N LYS A 86 7.68 26.36 -13.46
CA LYS A 86 8.81 27.28 -13.22
C LYS A 86 9.82 27.33 -14.38
N ARG A 87 9.47 26.88 -15.57
CA ARG A 87 10.35 26.87 -16.74
C ARG A 87 9.89 27.81 -17.84
#